data_AF-A0AA51EN82-F1
#
_entry.id   AF-A0AA51EN82-F1
#
_cell.length_a   1.000
_cell.length_b   1.000
_cell.length_c   1.000
_cell.angle_alpha   90.00
_cell.angle_beta   90.00
_cell.angle_gamma   90.00
#
_symmetry.space_group_name_H-M   'P 1'
#
loop_
_entity.id
_entity.type
_entity.pdbx_description
1 polymer ?
#
loop_
_entity_poly.entity_id
_entity_poly.type
_entity_poly.pdbx_seq_one_letter_code
_entity_poly.pdbx_strand_id
1 'polypeptide(L)'
;GNVTLDGLRGSIDHLKSKTYDLGNNATKLQEANLEGALNLTREAKQRAVKAADDAESVQTVIANTDRQIKNTDRLIEMQYSNFNNTQSENDKKLEDLQQQLSSLESQLPAINGKMCGQESDTCDICGGAGCGKCGGISCDQGAITKAKQALDFANKTEHRIKEHELTAEEIFRSVSQVKQDTVAVRS
;
A
#
# COMPACT_ATOMS: atom_id res chain seq x y z
N GLY A 1 -45.47 -114.05 8.22
CA GLY A 1 -44.74 -112.85 8.66
C GLY A 1 -44.27 -112.04 7.46
N ASN A 2 -45.17 -111.26 6.84
CA ASN A 2 -44.86 -110.40 5.69
C ASN A 2 -45.04 -108.90 6.03
N VAL A 3 -45.96 -108.58 6.93
CA VAL A 3 -46.33 -107.20 7.31
C VAL A 3 -45.23 -106.48 8.11
N THR A 4 -44.38 -107.22 8.82
CA THR A 4 -43.27 -106.65 9.63
C THR A 4 -42.04 -106.31 8.79
N LEU A 5 -41.81 -107.01 7.68
CA LEU A 5 -40.66 -106.79 6.80
C LEU A 5 -40.90 -105.58 5.88
N ASP A 6 -42.13 -105.43 5.37
CA ASP A 6 -42.50 -104.29 4.51
C ASP A 6 -42.48 -102.95 5.28
N GLY A 7 -42.93 -102.94 6.54
CA GLY A 7 -42.85 -101.74 7.40
C GLY A 7 -41.41 -101.36 7.75
N LEU A 8 -40.54 -102.35 7.97
CA LEU A 8 -39.11 -102.11 8.18
C LEU A 8 -38.45 -101.57 6.91
N ARG A 9 -38.81 -102.11 5.75
CA ARG A 9 -38.31 -101.66 4.45
C ARG A 9 -38.71 -100.21 4.18
N GLY A 10 -39.96 -99.84 4.42
CA GLY A 10 -40.42 -98.44 4.30
C GLY A 10 -39.70 -97.49 5.26
N SER A 11 -39.39 -97.95 6.47
CA SER A 11 -38.62 -97.16 7.45
C SER A 11 -37.16 -96.95 7.02
N ILE A 12 -36.54 -98.00 6.46
CA ILE A 12 -35.18 -97.93 5.88
C ILE A 12 -35.16 -96.98 4.68
N ASP A 13 -36.15 -97.07 3.79
CA ASP A 13 -36.24 -96.18 2.63
C ASP A 13 -36.46 -94.72 3.05
N HIS A 14 -37.26 -94.48 4.09
CA HIS A 14 -37.45 -93.14 4.66
C HIS A 14 -36.15 -92.59 5.29
N LEU A 15 -35.45 -93.40 6.09
CA LEU A 15 -34.18 -93.01 6.69
C LEU A 15 -33.12 -92.73 5.62
N LYS A 16 -33.08 -93.56 4.57
CA LYS A 16 -32.19 -93.38 3.42
C LYS A 16 -32.49 -92.05 2.72
N SER A 17 -33.75 -91.72 2.48
CA SER A 17 -34.16 -90.42 1.92
C SER A 17 -33.72 -89.25 2.81
N LYS A 18 -33.97 -89.32 4.12
CA LYS A 18 -33.57 -88.27 5.06
C LYS A 18 -32.06 -88.08 5.13
N THR A 19 -31.30 -89.16 4.99
CA THR A 19 -29.83 -89.12 4.97
C THR A 19 -29.33 -88.41 3.71
N TYR A 20 -29.95 -88.66 2.55
CA TYR A 20 -29.64 -87.92 1.32
C TYR A 20 -30.00 -86.43 1.43
N ASP A 21 -31.17 -86.11 1.98
CA ASP A 21 -31.59 -84.72 2.20
C ASP A 21 -30.62 -83.97 3.13
N LEU A 22 -30.19 -84.63 4.21
CA LEU A 22 -29.23 -84.06 5.16
C LEU A 22 -27.87 -83.82 4.49
N GLY A 23 -27.38 -84.78 3.69
CA GLY A 23 -26.15 -84.63 2.92
C GLY A 23 -26.23 -83.44 1.95
N ASN A 24 -27.32 -83.33 1.20
CA ASN A 24 -27.53 -82.23 0.26
C ASN A 24 -27.62 -80.86 0.97
N ASN A 25 -28.27 -80.79 2.13
CA ASN A 25 -28.36 -79.55 2.90
C ASN A 25 -27.02 -79.16 3.53
N ALA A 26 -26.24 -80.13 4.01
CA ALA A 26 -24.90 -79.89 4.53
C ALA A 26 -23.95 -79.35 3.45
N THR A 27 -23.98 -79.94 2.25
CA THR A 27 -23.20 -79.46 1.10
C THR A 27 -23.57 -78.02 0.72
N LYS A 28 -24.87 -77.72 0.60
CA LYS A 28 -25.34 -76.36 0.29
C LYS A 28 -24.92 -75.33 1.34
N LEU A 29 -24.94 -75.71 2.62
CA LEU A 29 -24.51 -74.82 3.72
C LEU A 29 -23.00 -74.54 3.63
N GLN A 30 -22.20 -75.56 3.32
CA GLN A 30 -20.76 -75.41 3.13
C GLN A 30 -20.44 -74.54 1.90
N GLU A 31 -21.13 -74.75 0.79
CA GLU A 31 -21.00 -73.95 -0.43
C GLU A 31 -21.37 -72.48 -0.19
N ALA A 32 -22.48 -72.21 0.51
CA ALA A 32 -22.89 -70.84 0.85
C ALA A 32 -21.88 -70.13 1.76
N ASN A 33 -21.26 -70.86 2.71
CA ASN A 33 -20.22 -70.29 3.58
C ASN A 33 -18.93 -69.98 2.79
N LEU A 34 -18.54 -70.87 1.85
CA LEU A 34 -17.40 -70.64 0.97
C LEU A 34 -17.63 -69.43 0.04
N GLU A 35 -18.83 -69.29 -0.52
CA GLU A 35 -19.19 -68.16 -1.37
C GLU A 35 -19.23 -66.84 -0.59
N GLY A 36 -19.80 -66.84 0.61
CA GLY A 36 -19.80 -65.70 1.52
C GLY A 36 -18.39 -65.26 1.93
N ALA A 37 -17.54 -66.20 2.33
CA ALA A 37 -16.14 -65.94 2.68
C ALA A 37 -15.33 -65.41 1.49
N LEU A 38 -15.57 -65.94 0.28
CA LEU A 38 -14.96 -65.45 -0.95
C LEU A 38 -15.41 -64.02 -1.27
N ASN A 39 -16.70 -63.70 -1.08
CA ASN A 39 -17.20 -62.35 -1.30
C ASN A 39 -16.59 -61.34 -0.33
N LEU A 40 -16.53 -61.67 0.97
CA LEU A 40 -15.86 -60.84 1.98
C LEU A 40 -14.37 -60.62 1.66
N THR A 41 -13.68 -61.66 1.16
CA THR A 41 -12.28 -61.56 0.74
C THR A 41 -12.12 -60.64 -0.46
N ARG A 42 -13.04 -60.70 -1.43
CA ARG A 42 -13.05 -59.80 -2.60
C ARG A 42 -13.29 -58.35 -2.20
N GLU A 43 -14.25 -58.10 -1.31
CA GLU A 43 -14.52 -56.77 -0.77
C GLU A 43 -13.34 -56.23 0.04
N ALA A 44 -12.71 -57.07 0.86
CA ALA A 44 -11.50 -56.70 1.60
C ALA A 44 -10.35 -56.35 0.66
N LYS A 45 -10.14 -57.12 -0.41
CA LYS A 45 -9.15 -56.81 -1.46
C LYS A 45 -9.45 -55.46 -2.12
N GLN A 46 -10.70 -55.21 -2.51
CA GLN A 46 -11.08 -53.93 -3.13
C GLN A 46 -10.84 -52.75 -2.19
N ARG A 47 -11.20 -52.87 -0.91
CA ARG A 47 -10.92 -51.83 0.10
C ARG A 47 -9.42 -51.62 0.30
N ALA A 48 -8.64 -52.68 0.33
CA ALA A 48 -7.18 -52.60 0.47
C ALA A 48 -6.53 -51.88 -0.72
N VAL A 49 -6.95 -52.19 -1.95
CA VAL A 49 -6.46 -51.51 -3.17
C VAL A 49 -6.80 -50.03 -3.11
N LYS A 50 -8.06 -49.68 -2.84
CA LYS A 50 -8.47 -48.27 -2.73
C LYS A 50 -7.67 -47.52 -1.65
N ALA A 51 -7.46 -48.14 -0.48
CA ALA A 51 -6.68 -47.53 0.58
C ALA A 51 -5.20 -47.32 0.19
N ALA A 52 -4.63 -48.23 -0.63
CA ALA A 52 -3.29 -48.06 -1.16
C ALA A 52 -3.21 -46.90 -2.16
N ASP A 53 -4.18 -46.79 -3.09
CA ASP A 53 -4.27 -45.70 -4.05
C ASP A 53 -4.44 -44.34 -3.34
N ASP A 54 -5.32 -44.28 -2.33
CA ASP A 54 -5.54 -43.09 -1.51
C ASP A 54 -4.25 -42.69 -0.77
N ALA A 55 -3.50 -43.66 -0.23
CA ALA A 55 -2.24 -43.41 0.46
C ALA A 55 -1.15 -42.87 -0.49
N GLU A 56 -1.04 -43.40 -1.71
CA GLU A 56 -0.11 -42.91 -2.72
C GLU A 56 -0.46 -41.48 -3.16
N SER A 57 -1.75 -41.19 -3.33
CA SER A 57 -2.24 -39.84 -3.62
C SER A 57 -1.85 -38.85 -2.52
N VAL A 58 -2.07 -39.21 -1.25
CA VAL A 58 -1.70 -38.38 -0.10
C VAL A 58 -0.20 -38.14 -0.04
N GLN A 59 0.64 -39.14 -0.33
CA GLN A 59 2.09 -38.96 -0.39
C GLN A 59 2.52 -37.92 -1.43
N THR A 60 1.86 -37.91 -2.59
CA THR A 60 2.11 -36.92 -3.65
C THR A 60 1.73 -35.51 -3.18
N VAL A 61 0.59 -35.37 -2.51
CA VAL A 61 0.17 -34.08 -1.93
C VAL A 61 1.17 -33.59 -0.90
N ILE A 62 1.60 -34.45 0.04
CA ILE A 62 2.58 -34.11 1.07
C ILE A 62 3.91 -33.65 0.44
N ALA A 63 4.41 -34.38 -0.56
CA ALA A 63 5.65 -34.04 -1.25
C ALA A 63 5.56 -32.68 -1.97
N ASN A 64 4.40 -32.37 -2.58
CA ASN A 64 4.17 -31.07 -3.20
C ASN A 64 4.06 -29.95 -2.15
N THR A 65 3.36 -30.18 -1.05
CA THR A 65 3.24 -29.21 0.05
C THR A 65 4.60 -28.91 0.67
N ASP A 66 5.44 -29.90 0.94
CA ASP A 66 6.79 -29.71 1.47
C ASP A 66 7.66 -28.84 0.55
N ARG A 67 7.55 -29.04 -0.77
CA ARG A 67 8.23 -28.17 -1.75
C ARG A 67 7.73 -26.73 -1.69
N GLN A 68 6.40 -26.53 -1.56
CA GLN A 68 5.83 -25.19 -1.49
C GLN A 68 6.21 -24.46 -0.20
N ILE A 69 6.24 -25.17 0.94
CA ILE A 69 6.70 -24.62 2.22
C ILE A 69 8.15 -24.15 2.09
N LYS A 70 9.06 -25.01 1.61
CA LYS A 70 10.47 -24.66 1.42
C LYS A 70 10.68 -23.45 0.50
N ASN A 71 9.90 -23.37 -0.59
CA ASN A 71 9.95 -22.22 -1.50
C ASN A 71 9.48 -20.93 -0.81
N THR A 72 8.42 -21.03 -0.01
CA THR A 72 7.86 -19.90 0.75
C THR A 72 8.84 -19.44 1.82
N ASP A 73 9.43 -20.36 2.59
CA ASP A 73 10.43 -20.04 3.61
C ASP A 73 11.63 -19.30 3.00
N ARG A 74 12.13 -19.78 1.85
CA ARG A 74 13.22 -19.11 1.14
C ARG A 74 12.82 -17.71 0.68
N LEU A 75 11.60 -17.50 0.19
CA LEU A 75 11.11 -16.18 -0.19
C LEU A 75 11.03 -15.24 1.02
N ILE A 76 10.57 -15.75 2.17
CA ILE A 76 10.51 -14.99 3.42
C ILE A 76 11.93 -14.61 3.86
N GLU A 77 12.87 -15.54 3.89
CA GLU A 77 14.26 -15.27 4.30
C GLU A 77 14.94 -14.24 3.40
N MET A 78 14.77 -14.35 2.07
CA MET A 78 15.32 -13.38 1.13
C MET A 78 14.72 -11.99 1.31
N GLN A 79 13.42 -11.91 1.64
CA GLN A 79 12.73 -10.64 1.78
C GLN A 79 12.92 -10.00 3.16
N TYR A 80 13.18 -10.80 4.20
CA TYR A 80 13.29 -10.31 5.57
C TYR A 80 14.44 -9.31 5.75
N SER A 81 15.62 -9.60 5.19
CA SER A 81 16.76 -8.69 5.23
C SER A 81 16.49 -7.40 4.45
N ASN A 82 15.88 -7.51 3.27
CA ASN A 82 15.49 -6.35 2.46
C ASN A 82 14.48 -5.48 3.19
N PHE A 83 13.46 -6.07 3.81
CA PHE A 83 12.45 -5.35 4.58
C PHE A 83 13.08 -4.57 5.73
N ASN A 84 13.93 -5.22 6.54
CA ASN A 84 14.61 -4.56 7.66
C ASN A 84 15.54 -3.43 7.19
N ASN A 85 16.28 -3.65 6.10
CA ASN A 85 17.15 -2.63 5.54
C ASN A 85 16.34 -1.43 5.04
N THR A 86 15.28 -1.67 4.26
CA THR A 86 14.39 -0.60 3.76
C THR A 86 13.70 0.14 4.90
N GLN A 87 13.24 -0.56 5.93
CA GLN A 87 12.65 0.08 7.11
C GLN A 87 13.67 0.98 7.81
N SER A 88 14.89 0.47 8.06
CA SER A 88 15.96 1.26 8.69
C SER A 88 16.36 2.47 7.86
N GLU A 89 16.44 2.34 6.53
CA GLU A 89 16.72 3.45 5.63
C GLU A 89 15.61 4.50 5.63
N ASN A 90 14.34 4.07 5.67
CA ASN A 90 13.21 4.97 5.75
C ASN A 90 13.21 5.75 7.07
N ASP A 91 13.46 5.08 8.19
CA ASP A 91 13.53 5.73 9.50
C ASP A 91 14.63 6.79 9.54
N LYS A 92 15.81 6.49 8.98
CA LYS A 92 16.92 7.46 8.85
C LYS A 92 16.55 8.67 7.97
N LYS A 93 15.86 8.44 6.85
CA LYS A 93 15.41 9.53 5.97
C LYS A 93 14.36 10.41 6.66
N LEU A 94 13.46 9.80 7.43
CA LEU A 94 12.47 10.54 8.21
C LEU A 94 13.14 11.41 9.27
N GLU A 95 14.15 10.87 9.97
CA GLU A 95 14.92 11.63 10.95
C GLU A 95 15.67 12.81 10.31
N ASP A 96 16.34 12.58 9.17
CA ASP A 96 17.03 13.63 8.41
C ASP A 96 16.06 14.74 7.95
N LEU A 97 14.90 14.37 7.41
CA LEU A 97 13.86 15.33 7.03
C LEU A 97 13.35 16.13 8.23
N GLN A 98 13.18 15.48 9.38
CA GLN A 98 12.73 16.14 10.60
C GLN A 98 13.78 17.10 11.16
N GLN A 99 15.06 16.76 11.07
CA GLN A 99 16.17 17.65 11.42
C GLN A 99 16.25 18.86 10.47
N GLN A 100 16.11 18.63 9.17
CA GLN A 100 16.09 19.72 8.18
C GLN A 100 14.90 20.66 8.39
N LEU A 101 13.72 20.12 8.67
CA LEU A 101 12.53 20.90 8.97
C LEU A 101 12.71 21.74 10.24
N SER A 102 13.18 21.12 11.32
CA SER A 102 13.42 21.83 12.58
C SER A 102 14.48 22.93 12.42
N SER A 103 15.55 22.66 11.66
CA SER A 103 16.57 23.66 11.32
C SER A 103 15.97 24.83 10.53
N LEU A 104 15.13 24.56 9.53
CA LEU A 104 14.45 25.60 8.76
C LEU A 104 13.52 26.43 9.65
N GLU A 105 12.66 25.78 10.45
CA GLU A 105 11.73 26.44 11.37
C GLU A 105 12.46 27.34 12.37
N SER A 106 13.62 26.89 12.89
CA SER A 106 14.44 27.70 13.80
C SER A 106 15.03 28.96 13.15
N GLN A 107 15.22 28.95 11.83
CA GLN A 107 15.79 30.07 11.07
C GLN A 107 14.73 31.05 10.56
N LEU A 108 13.47 30.62 10.45
CA LEU A 108 12.37 31.44 9.92
C LEU A 108 12.19 32.77 10.67
N PRO A 109 12.22 32.84 12.02
CA PRO A 109 12.10 34.11 12.73
C PRO A 109 13.18 35.12 12.32
N ALA A 110 14.44 34.69 12.25
CA ALA A 110 15.54 35.56 11.84
C ALA A 110 15.39 36.05 10.39
N ILE A 111 14.89 35.18 9.49
CA ILE A 111 14.58 35.55 8.11
C ILE A 111 13.43 36.56 8.07
N ASN A 112 12.36 36.34 8.83
CA ASN A 112 11.22 37.25 8.96
C ASN A 112 11.68 38.62 9.53
N GLY A 113 12.62 38.64 10.47
CA GLY A 113 13.25 39.85 10.98
C GLY A 113 13.90 40.67 9.87
N LYS A 114 14.74 40.03 9.05
CA LYS A 114 15.44 40.70 7.95
C LYS A 114 14.50 41.14 6.83
N MET A 115 13.54 40.30 6.45
CA MET A 115 12.70 40.51 5.28
C MET A 115 11.46 41.36 5.59
N CYS A 116 10.77 41.01 6.67
CA CYS A 116 9.49 41.60 7.07
C CYS A 116 9.63 42.67 8.15
N GLY A 117 10.73 42.67 8.93
CA GLY A 117 11.04 43.73 9.90
C GLY A 117 10.82 43.34 11.37
N GLN A 118 10.39 42.11 11.65
CA GLN A 118 10.22 41.60 13.00
C GLN A 118 10.61 40.11 13.06
N GLU A 119 11.41 39.73 14.05
CA GLU A 119 11.74 38.32 14.30
C GLU A 119 10.55 37.65 14.99
N SER A 120 9.70 37.01 14.20
CA SER A 120 8.53 36.29 14.68
C SER A 120 8.27 35.07 13.80
N ASP A 121 7.81 34.00 14.43
CA ASP A 121 7.28 32.78 13.83
C ASP A 121 5.76 32.85 13.63
N THR A 122 5.08 33.87 14.17
CA THR A 122 3.64 34.08 14.02
C THR A 122 3.32 35.11 12.95
N CYS A 123 2.09 35.05 12.43
CA CYS A 123 1.58 36.00 11.44
C CYS A 123 1.16 37.34 12.06
N ASP A 124 2.14 38.02 12.67
CA ASP A 124 1.95 39.27 13.39
C ASP A 124 1.68 40.47 12.45
N ILE A 125 1.82 41.68 12.99
CA ILE A 125 1.64 42.95 12.26
C ILE A 125 2.49 42.95 10.99
N CYS A 126 3.76 42.57 11.09
CA CYS A 126 4.71 42.53 9.98
C CYS A 126 4.59 41.29 9.08
N GLY A 127 3.82 40.28 9.48
CA GLY A 127 3.69 39.01 8.76
C GLY A 127 4.99 38.19 8.76
N GLY A 128 5.15 37.34 7.74
CA GLY A 128 6.22 36.35 7.69
C GLY A 128 6.03 35.31 6.60
N ALA A 129 6.98 34.38 6.51
CA ALA A 129 6.85 33.20 5.64
C ALA A 129 5.53 32.45 5.94
N GLY A 130 4.74 32.16 4.90
CA GLY A 130 3.45 31.47 5.03
C GLY A 130 2.24 32.35 5.40
N CYS A 131 2.44 33.61 5.79
CA CYS A 131 1.36 34.48 6.28
C CYS A 131 0.60 35.24 5.17
N GLY A 132 1.03 35.15 3.91
CA GLY A 132 0.45 35.89 2.78
C GLY A 132 0.70 37.41 2.80
N LYS A 133 1.32 37.95 3.84
CA LYS A 133 1.77 39.34 3.97
C LYS A 133 3.16 39.39 4.60
N CYS A 134 3.94 40.40 4.21
CA CYS A 134 5.26 40.67 4.78
C CYS A 134 5.58 42.17 4.65
N GLY A 135 6.01 42.78 5.76
CA GLY A 135 6.27 44.21 5.87
C GLY A 135 5.02 45.05 6.15
N GLY A 136 5.18 46.37 6.13
CA GLY A 136 4.13 47.33 6.47
C GLY A 136 4.72 48.60 7.06
N ILE A 137 3.88 49.63 7.27
CA ILE A 137 4.32 50.93 7.80
C ILE A 137 5.03 50.79 9.15
N SER A 138 4.56 49.89 10.00
CA SER A 138 5.14 49.61 11.33
C SER A 138 6.39 48.70 11.29
N CYS A 139 6.84 48.33 10.09
CA CYS A 139 7.87 47.31 9.87
C CYS A 139 8.97 47.86 8.97
N ASP A 140 9.42 49.07 9.29
CA ASP A 140 10.38 49.88 8.55
C ASP A 140 11.77 49.24 8.47
N GLN A 141 12.13 48.39 9.43
CA GLN A 141 13.41 47.67 9.40
C GLN A 141 13.47 46.55 8.36
N GLY A 142 12.32 46.05 7.91
CA GLY A 142 12.22 44.97 6.95
C GLY A 142 12.65 45.38 5.54
N ALA A 143 13.41 44.52 4.88
CA ALA A 143 13.88 44.74 3.51
C ALA A 143 12.74 45.03 2.52
N ILE A 144 11.59 44.35 2.66
CA ILE A 144 10.43 44.56 1.77
C ILE A 144 9.84 45.96 1.96
N THR A 145 9.70 46.44 3.19
CA THR A 145 9.19 47.79 3.46
C THR A 145 10.15 48.84 2.93
N LYS A 146 11.46 48.69 3.19
CA LYS A 146 12.50 49.59 2.67
C LYS A 146 12.49 49.68 1.15
N ALA A 147 12.40 48.53 0.47
CA ALA A 147 12.33 48.49 -0.99
C ALA A 147 11.08 49.20 -1.53
N LYS A 148 9.92 48.98 -0.91
CA LYS A 148 8.66 49.67 -1.27
C LYS A 148 8.76 51.19 -1.07
N GLN A 149 9.32 51.62 0.06
CA GLN A 149 9.51 53.05 0.35
C GLN A 149 10.49 53.69 -0.64
N ALA A 150 11.59 53.01 -0.97
CA ALA A 150 12.56 53.51 -1.95
C ALA A 150 11.93 53.64 -3.34
N LEU A 151 11.10 52.66 -3.76
CA LEU A 151 10.38 52.72 -5.02
C LEU A 151 9.36 53.87 -5.05
N ASP A 152 8.56 54.02 -3.99
CA ASP A 152 7.60 55.13 -3.87
C ASP A 152 8.31 56.50 -3.90
N PHE A 153 9.45 56.61 -3.19
CA PHE A 153 10.26 57.82 -3.20
C PHE A 153 10.84 58.11 -4.59
N ALA A 154 11.34 57.10 -5.30
CA ALA A 154 11.85 57.25 -6.66
C ALA A 154 10.75 57.72 -7.63
N ASN A 155 9.57 57.09 -7.58
CA ASN A 155 8.43 57.47 -8.42
C ASN A 155 7.95 58.91 -8.14
N LYS A 156 7.85 59.29 -6.86
CA LYS A 156 7.49 60.67 -6.47
C LYS A 156 8.55 61.67 -6.94
N THR A 157 9.82 61.31 -6.85
CA THR A 157 10.92 62.16 -7.30
C THR A 157 10.90 62.31 -8.81
N GLU A 158 10.68 61.24 -9.56
CA GLU A 158 10.54 61.28 -11.02
C GLU A 158 9.39 62.20 -11.44
N HIS A 159 8.23 62.08 -10.80
CA HIS A 159 7.09 62.97 -11.07
C HIS A 159 7.43 64.44 -10.81
N ARG A 160 8.08 64.74 -9.68
CA ARG A 160 8.48 66.12 -9.34
C ARG A 160 9.53 66.67 -10.30
N ILE A 161 10.47 65.83 -10.75
CA ILE A 161 11.48 66.24 -11.75
C ILE A 161 10.78 66.62 -13.05
N LYS A 162 9.86 65.79 -13.55
CA LYS A 162 9.09 66.07 -14.78
C LYS A 162 8.29 67.37 -14.68
N GLU A 163 7.65 67.64 -13.54
CA GLU A 163 6.90 68.87 -13.31
C GLU A 163 7.82 70.11 -13.34
N HIS A 164 8.98 70.04 -12.66
CA HIS A 164 9.96 71.11 -12.66
C HIS A 164 10.61 71.32 -14.03
N GLU A 165 10.85 70.25 -14.79
CA GLU A 165 11.39 70.31 -16.16
C GLU A 165 10.42 71.05 -17.09
N LEU A 166 9.12 70.69 -17.08
CA LEU A 166 8.08 71.39 -17.85
C LEU A 166 8.01 72.88 -17.48
N THR A 167 8.02 73.20 -16.19
CA THR A 167 7.99 74.60 -15.72
C THR A 167 9.23 75.36 -16.18
N ALA A 168 10.42 74.74 -16.13
CA ALA A 168 11.66 75.35 -16.59
C ALA A 168 11.66 75.59 -18.10
N GLU A 169 11.13 74.66 -18.91
CA GLU A 169 10.95 74.85 -20.34
C GLU A 169 10.02 76.01 -20.68
N GLU A 170 8.89 76.14 -19.97
CA GLU A 170 7.95 77.25 -20.14
C GLU A 170 8.61 78.60 -19.84
N ILE A 171 9.31 78.71 -18.72
CA ILE A 171 10.06 79.91 -18.35
C ILE A 171 11.13 80.21 -19.41
N PHE A 172 11.88 79.21 -19.85
CA PHE A 172 12.91 79.38 -20.87
C PHE A 172 12.35 79.88 -22.20
N ARG A 173 11.20 79.35 -22.64
CA ARG A 173 10.48 79.84 -23.83
C ARG A 173 10.05 81.29 -23.65
N SER A 174 9.47 81.64 -22.50
CA SER A 174 9.04 83.01 -22.19
C SER A 174 10.22 84.00 -22.23
N VAL A 175 11.33 83.68 -21.57
CA VAL A 175 12.55 84.52 -21.56
C VAL A 175 13.14 84.65 -22.97
N SER A 176 13.15 83.57 -23.74
CA SER A 176 13.65 83.57 -25.12
C SER A 176 12.79 84.46 -26.03
N GLN A 177 11.46 84.41 -25.88
CA GLN A 177 10.54 85.28 -26.61
C GLN A 177 10.77 86.75 -26.26
N VAL A 178 10.81 87.09 -24.97
CA VAL A 178 11.08 88.47 -24.50
C VAL A 178 12.42 88.99 -25.05
N LYS A 179 13.45 88.13 -25.08
CA LYS A 179 14.74 88.49 -25.67
C LYS A 179 14.62 88.80 -27.16
N GLN A 180 13.92 87.98 -27.94
CA GLN A 180 13.73 88.21 -29.37
C GLN A 180 12.94 89.50 -29.63
N ASP A 181 11.85 89.71 -28.89
CA ASP A 181 11.02 90.93 -29.01
C ASP A 181 11.83 92.19 -28.68
N THR A 182 12.67 92.14 -27.63
CA THR A 182 13.55 93.26 -27.25
C THR A 182 14.60 93.57 -28.33
N VAL A 183 15.13 92.55 -29.00
CA VAL A 183 16.08 92.72 -30.12
C VAL A 183 15.38 93.29 -31.36
N ALA A 184 14.14 92.86 -31.63
CA ALA A 184 13.34 93.36 -32.75
C ALA A 184 12.94 94.84 -32.56
N VAL A 185 12.67 95.28 -31.33
CA VAL A 185 12.34 96.69 -31.00
C VAL A 185 13.55 97.62 -31.08
N ARG A 186 14.78 97.08 -31.02
CA ARG A 186 16.04 97.84 -31.12
C ARG A 186 16.58 97.97 -32.55
N SER A 187 15.98 97.26 -33.51
CA SER A 187 16.31 97.32 -34.94
C SER A 187 15.42 98.32 -35.66
#